data_AF-A0AAP0D2I9-F1
#
_entry.id   AF-A0AAP0D2I9-F1
#
_cell.length_a   1.000
_cell.length_b   1.000
_cell.length_c   1.000
_cell.angle_alpha   90.00
_cell.angle_beta   90.00
_cell.angle_gamma   90.00
#
_symmetry.space_group_name_H-M   'P 1'
#
loop_
_entity.id
_entity.type
_entity.pdbx_description
1 polymer ?
#
loop_
_entity_poly.entity_id
_entity_poly.type
_entity_poly.pdbx_seq_one_letter_code
_entity_poly.pdbx_strand_id
1 'polypeptide(L)'
;MITLEIHPLIWPLIFLRLFFSAAQAVNVVKKVDMEKEFFMNLVDSTKRGTKTGTAFSSPIKCRLKGLRFENSCEIGVFTKLTNAYCLVATEGSESFYSVFESELADAIPVVRTSIGGTRIIGRLCIGNKKGLLLPHTTTDQELEHLRNSLPDTVVIQRINEKLSALGNCMACNDHVALTHTDLDKETEEMIADVLGVEVFRQTIAGNVLVGSYCAFSNRGGLVHPHTSVEDLDELSTLLQVPLVAGTVNRGSEVIAGGLTVNDWTAFCGSDTTATELSVIENVFKLREAQSNAIADETRKSFVATYV
;
A
#
# COMPACT_ATOMS: atom_id res chain seq x y z
N MET A 1 44.05 63.35 -20.10
CA MET A 1 42.67 63.18 -19.57
C MET A 1 42.22 61.76 -19.94
N ILE A 2 42.08 60.74 -19.10
CA ILE A 2 42.57 60.38 -17.76
C ILE A 2 42.95 58.89 -17.93
N THR A 3 44.21 58.53 -17.76
CA THR A 3 44.70 57.13 -17.81
C THR A 3 44.53 56.53 -16.42
N LEU A 4 43.56 55.61 -16.26
CA LEU A 4 43.34 54.86 -15.03
C LEU A 4 44.27 53.64 -14.99
N GLU A 5 45.41 53.79 -14.30
CA GLU A 5 46.28 52.68 -13.91
C GLU A 5 45.61 51.87 -12.79
N ILE A 6 45.23 50.62 -13.10
CA ILE A 6 44.64 49.70 -12.14
C ILE A 6 45.77 48.89 -11.49
N HIS A 7 45.90 49.02 -10.17
CA HIS A 7 46.96 48.44 -9.34
C HIS A 7 46.91 46.88 -9.35
N PRO A 8 48.06 46.17 -9.46
CA PRO A 8 48.12 44.71 -9.67
C PRO A 8 47.66 43.84 -8.48
N LEU A 9 47.16 44.43 -7.39
CA LEU A 9 46.68 43.72 -6.19
C LEU A 9 45.16 43.50 -6.16
N ILE A 10 44.40 44.07 -7.10
CA ILE A 10 42.94 43.95 -7.15
C ILE A 10 42.49 42.70 -7.93
N TRP A 11 43.33 42.21 -8.85
CA TRP A 11 43.08 41.00 -9.64
C TRP A 11 42.78 39.75 -8.81
N PRO A 12 43.54 39.40 -7.73
CA PRO A 12 43.25 38.19 -6.97
C PRO A 12 41.92 38.22 -6.21
N LEU A 13 41.44 39.40 -5.78
CA LEU A 13 40.15 39.54 -5.08
C LEU A 13 38.94 39.40 -6.01
N ILE A 14 39.05 39.89 -7.25
CA ILE A 14 38.03 39.70 -8.29
C ILE A 14 38.03 38.24 -8.76
N PHE A 15 39.21 37.62 -8.87
CA PHE A 15 39.35 36.21 -9.25
C PHE A 15 38.76 35.26 -8.21
N LEU A 16 38.94 35.54 -6.91
CA LEU A 16 38.37 34.72 -5.83
C LEU A 16 36.83 34.84 -5.75
N ARG A 17 36.27 36.02 -6.06
CA ARG A 17 34.82 36.25 -6.07
C ARG A 17 34.14 35.61 -7.29
N LEU A 18 34.82 35.59 -8.44
CA LEU A 18 34.40 34.81 -9.63
C LEU A 18 34.53 33.30 -9.39
N PHE A 19 35.56 32.84 -8.68
CA PHE A 19 35.73 31.42 -8.35
C PHE A 19 34.64 30.92 -7.37
N PHE A 20 34.24 31.72 -6.39
CA PHE A 20 33.16 31.34 -5.47
C PHE A 20 31.79 31.27 -6.17
N SER A 21 31.53 32.19 -7.12
CA SER A 21 30.30 32.14 -7.94
C SER A 21 30.32 30.95 -8.92
N ALA A 22 31.48 30.63 -9.50
CA ALA A 22 31.65 29.46 -10.35
C ALA A 22 31.49 28.14 -9.57
N ALA A 23 31.93 28.06 -8.31
CA ALA A 23 31.77 26.87 -7.47
C ALA A 23 30.29 26.58 -7.11
N GLN A 24 29.48 27.63 -6.87
CA GLN A 24 28.03 27.49 -6.72
C GLN A 24 27.35 27.06 -8.03
N ALA A 25 27.80 27.57 -9.18
CA ALA A 25 27.30 27.14 -10.48
C ALA A 25 27.65 25.68 -10.80
N VAL A 26 28.85 25.19 -10.43
CA VAL A 26 29.26 23.79 -10.65
C VAL A 26 28.43 22.81 -9.80
N ASN A 27 28.03 23.19 -8.58
CA ASN A 27 27.14 22.35 -7.77
C ASN A 27 25.69 22.31 -8.30
N VAL A 28 25.20 23.40 -8.90
CA VAL A 28 23.90 23.40 -9.58
C VAL A 28 23.97 22.58 -10.88
N VAL A 29 25.06 22.68 -11.65
CA VAL A 29 25.27 21.87 -12.86
C VAL A 29 25.38 20.39 -12.52
N LYS A 30 26.09 20.00 -11.44
CA LYS A 30 26.13 18.59 -10.99
C LYS A 30 24.77 18.06 -10.53
N LYS A 31 23.92 18.91 -9.94
CA LYS A 31 22.56 18.53 -9.52
C LYS A 31 21.65 18.35 -10.74
N VAL A 32 21.80 19.19 -11.76
CA VAL A 32 21.08 19.07 -13.05
C VAL A 32 21.62 17.89 -13.89
N ASP A 33 22.91 17.58 -13.83
CA ASP A 33 23.48 16.43 -14.55
C ASP A 33 23.07 15.09 -13.91
N MET A 34 22.91 15.03 -12.59
CA MET A 34 22.37 13.85 -11.91
C MET A 34 20.88 13.64 -12.19
N GLU A 35 20.09 14.73 -12.27
CA GLU A 35 18.70 14.65 -12.74
C GLU A 35 18.61 14.30 -14.22
N LYS A 36 19.55 14.74 -15.06
CA LYS A 36 19.63 14.35 -16.48
C LYS A 36 20.07 12.91 -16.67
N GLU A 37 20.98 12.38 -15.86
CA GLU A 37 21.33 10.94 -15.86
C GLU A 37 20.14 10.09 -15.40
N PHE A 38 19.38 10.57 -14.41
CA PHE A 38 18.14 9.92 -13.97
C PHE A 38 17.05 9.96 -15.07
N PHE A 39 16.88 11.10 -15.74
CA PHE A 39 15.94 11.24 -16.87
C PHE A 39 16.39 10.47 -18.10
N MET A 40 17.69 10.41 -18.40
CA MET A 40 18.24 9.62 -19.50
C MET A 40 18.12 8.11 -19.23
N ASN A 41 18.30 7.67 -17.98
CA ASN A 41 18.01 6.29 -17.60
C ASN A 41 16.51 5.95 -17.70
N LEU A 42 15.62 6.91 -17.40
CA LEU A 42 14.18 6.75 -17.59
C LEU A 42 13.80 6.67 -19.09
N VAL A 43 14.46 7.46 -19.93
CA VAL A 43 14.27 7.49 -21.40
C VAL A 43 14.90 6.26 -22.07
N ASP A 44 16.01 5.73 -21.56
CA ASP A 44 16.63 4.49 -22.06
C ASP A 44 15.92 3.22 -21.60
N SER A 45 15.15 3.30 -20.50
CA SER A 45 14.21 2.23 -20.12
C SER A 45 12.96 2.23 -21.01
N THR A 46 12.49 3.41 -21.45
CA THR A 46 11.36 3.52 -22.40
C THR A 46 11.75 3.20 -23.85
N LYS A 47 13.01 3.40 -24.27
CA LYS A 47 13.47 3.09 -25.64
C LYS A 47 13.93 1.64 -25.87
N ARG A 48 14.13 0.84 -24.81
CA ARG A 48 14.42 -0.61 -24.95
C ARG A 48 13.17 -1.49 -25.14
N GLY A 49 11.98 -0.89 -25.16
CA GLY A 49 10.69 -1.57 -25.35
C GLY A 49 10.09 -1.55 -26.76
N THR A 50 10.76 -0.99 -27.77
CA THR A 50 10.22 -1.03 -29.15
C THR A 50 10.74 -2.23 -29.93
N LYS A 51 10.17 -3.40 -29.64
CA LYS A 51 10.10 -4.51 -30.59
C LYS A 51 8.64 -4.94 -30.70
N THR A 52 8.03 -4.54 -31.81
CA THR A 52 6.88 -5.17 -32.48
C THR A 52 6.20 -6.28 -31.69
N GLY A 53 5.19 -5.90 -30.92
CA GLY A 53 4.25 -6.79 -30.27
C GLY A 53 3.10 -5.90 -29.82
N THR A 54 1.92 -6.17 -30.33
CA THR A 54 0.65 -5.56 -29.92
C THR A 54 0.61 -5.41 -28.39
N ALA A 55 0.78 -4.19 -27.89
CA ALA A 55 0.53 -3.86 -26.48
C ALA A 55 -0.98 -3.83 -26.27
N PHE A 56 -1.55 -5.03 -26.27
CA PHE A 56 -2.86 -5.35 -25.75
C PHE A 56 -2.85 -4.90 -24.28
N SER A 57 -3.69 -3.92 -23.91
CA SER A 57 -3.98 -3.64 -22.51
C SER A 57 -4.70 -4.87 -21.94
N SER A 58 -3.92 -5.81 -21.40
CA SER A 58 -4.45 -7.05 -20.83
C SER A 58 -5.36 -6.71 -19.65
N PRO A 59 -6.56 -7.31 -19.54
CA PRO A 59 -7.44 -7.10 -18.40
C PRO A 59 -6.72 -7.51 -17.10
N ILE A 60 -6.90 -6.71 -16.04
CA ILE A 60 -6.30 -6.83 -14.71
C ILE A 60 -6.23 -8.31 -14.30
N LYS A 61 -5.03 -8.88 -14.31
CA LYS A 61 -4.79 -10.31 -14.11
C LYS A 61 -4.82 -10.64 -12.62
N CYS A 62 -6.01 -10.66 -12.04
CA CYS A 62 -6.22 -11.04 -10.65
C CYS A 62 -5.60 -12.42 -10.36
N ARG A 63 -4.55 -12.47 -9.52
CA ARG A 63 -3.95 -13.72 -9.05
C ARG A 63 -3.65 -13.67 -7.57
N LEU A 64 -4.15 -14.67 -6.85
CA LEU A 64 -3.58 -15.03 -5.56
C LEU A 64 -2.13 -15.48 -5.78
N LYS A 65 -1.19 -14.80 -5.13
CA LYS A 65 0.22 -15.19 -5.15
C LYS A 65 0.69 -15.52 -3.75
N GLY A 66 1.21 -16.74 -3.61
CA GLY A 66 1.99 -17.17 -2.46
C GLY A 66 3.30 -16.38 -2.40
N LEU A 67 3.46 -15.53 -1.39
CA LEU A 67 4.68 -14.77 -1.16
C LEU A 67 5.36 -15.20 0.12
N ARG A 68 6.68 -14.99 0.16
CA ARG A 68 7.48 -15.14 1.35
C ARG A 68 8.32 -13.90 1.52
N PHE A 69 8.24 -13.29 2.69
CA PHE A 69 9.12 -12.18 3.04
C PHE A 69 10.29 -12.76 3.82
N GLU A 70 11.47 -12.78 3.21
CA GLU A 70 12.65 -13.48 3.71
C GLU A 70 12.33 -14.95 4.03
N ASN A 71 12.16 -15.26 5.32
CA ASN A 71 11.81 -16.58 5.83
C ASN A 71 10.39 -16.68 6.41
N SER A 72 9.64 -15.58 6.50
CA SER A 72 8.29 -15.53 7.05
C SER A 72 7.21 -15.58 5.98
N CYS A 73 6.12 -16.29 6.30
CA CYS A 73 4.92 -16.40 5.47
C CYS A 73 3.85 -15.36 5.86
N GLU A 74 4.14 -14.47 6.81
CA GLU A 74 3.22 -13.45 7.31
C GLU A 74 3.37 -12.12 6.54
N ILE A 75 2.91 -12.10 5.29
CA ILE A 75 3.04 -10.94 4.40
C ILE A 75 2.29 -9.71 4.91
N GLY A 76 1.15 -9.91 5.57
CA GLY A 76 0.32 -8.82 6.09
C GLY A 76 0.90 -8.12 7.31
N VAL A 77 1.99 -8.66 7.89
CA VAL A 77 2.79 -7.93 8.88
C VAL A 77 3.64 -6.84 8.22
N PHE A 78 4.19 -7.13 7.04
CA PHE A 78 5.16 -6.28 6.35
C PHE A 78 4.55 -5.36 5.30
N THR A 79 3.30 -5.63 4.92
CA THR A 79 2.62 -4.90 3.84
C THR A 79 1.25 -4.42 4.27
N LYS A 80 0.86 -3.27 3.75
CA LYS A 80 -0.51 -2.76 3.86
C LYS A 80 -1.03 -2.44 2.47
N LEU A 81 -2.04 -3.17 2.04
CA LEU A 81 -2.70 -2.93 0.76
C LEU A 81 -4.03 -2.23 1.01
N THR A 82 -4.32 -1.25 0.17
CA THR A 82 -5.61 -0.57 0.08
C THR A 82 -5.99 -0.41 -1.39
N ASN A 83 -7.18 0.11 -1.66
CA ASN A 83 -7.63 0.41 -3.02
C ASN A 83 -6.83 1.52 -3.71
N ALA A 84 -6.15 2.40 -2.95
CA ALA A 84 -5.48 3.58 -3.51
C ALA A 84 -3.96 3.54 -3.41
N TYR A 85 -3.40 2.84 -2.44
CA TYR A 85 -1.96 2.77 -2.19
C TYR A 85 -1.56 1.42 -1.57
N CYS A 86 -0.32 1.04 -1.79
CA CYS A 86 0.30 -0.13 -1.16
C CYS A 86 1.55 0.32 -0.41
N LEU A 87 1.64 -0.01 0.87
CA LEU A 87 2.83 0.21 1.68
C LEU A 87 3.58 -1.09 1.85
N VAL A 88 4.89 -1.04 1.65
CA VAL A 88 5.78 -2.18 1.81
C VAL A 88 6.98 -1.80 2.67
N ALA A 89 7.42 -2.72 3.53
CA ALA A 89 8.64 -2.55 4.32
C ALA A 89 9.86 -2.30 3.44
N THR A 90 10.74 -1.36 3.81
CA THR A 90 11.96 -1.00 3.06
C THR A 90 13.02 -2.10 3.02
N GLU A 91 13.01 -3.05 3.96
CA GLU A 91 14.00 -4.13 4.06
C GLU A 91 13.54 -5.43 3.37
N GLY A 92 12.84 -5.34 2.25
CA GLY A 92 12.37 -6.51 1.49
C GLY A 92 13.39 -7.04 0.48
N SER A 93 13.24 -8.31 0.10
CA SER A 93 13.95 -8.84 -1.06
C SER A 93 13.40 -8.23 -2.35
N GLU A 94 14.23 -8.04 -3.37
CA GLU A 94 13.77 -7.60 -4.70
C GLU A 94 12.73 -8.56 -5.31
N SER A 95 12.84 -9.85 -4.99
CA SER A 95 11.83 -10.84 -5.35
C SER A 95 10.45 -10.54 -4.75
N PHE A 96 10.39 -9.94 -3.57
CA PHE A 96 9.14 -9.56 -2.94
C PHE A 96 8.56 -8.32 -3.62
N TYR A 97 9.36 -7.27 -3.79
CA TYR A 97 8.91 -6.04 -4.46
C TYR A 97 8.48 -6.27 -5.90
N SER A 98 9.23 -7.05 -6.67
CA SER A 98 8.90 -7.35 -8.07
C SER A 98 7.53 -8.01 -8.21
N VAL A 99 7.08 -8.78 -7.22
CA VAL A 99 5.74 -9.36 -7.26
C VAL A 99 4.66 -8.30 -7.05
N PHE A 100 4.83 -7.39 -6.08
CA PHE A 100 3.89 -6.27 -5.89
C PHE A 100 3.90 -5.33 -7.09
N GLU A 101 5.07 -4.94 -7.58
CA GLU A 101 5.22 -4.08 -8.76
C GLU A 101 4.60 -4.75 -10.00
N SER A 102 4.83 -6.06 -10.22
CA SER A 102 4.25 -6.77 -11.38
C SER A 102 2.73 -6.82 -11.41
N GLU A 103 2.07 -6.72 -10.25
CA GLU A 103 0.61 -6.85 -10.14
C GLU A 103 -0.08 -5.50 -9.88
N LEU A 104 0.62 -4.53 -9.27
CA LEU A 104 0.04 -3.26 -8.83
C LEU A 104 0.53 -2.04 -9.62
N ALA A 105 1.64 -2.12 -10.37
CA ALA A 105 2.28 -0.94 -10.96
C ALA A 105 1.35 -0.11 -11.87
N ASP A 106 0.36 -0.74 -12.50
CA ASP A 106 -0.56 -0.04 -13.40
C ASP A 106 -1.71 0.68 -12.67
N ALA A 107 -2.02 0.29 -11.43
CA ALA A 107 -3.22 0.75 -10.72
C ALA A 107 -2.92 1.52 -9.43
N ILE A 108 -1.90 1.11 -8.67
CA ILE A 108 -1.64 1.59 -7.31
C ILE A 108 -0.15 1.89 -7.11
N PRO A 109 0.23 3.04 -6.53
CA PRO A 109 1.60 3.30 -6.11
C PRO A 109 2.04 2.35 -4.99
N VAL A 110 3.17 1.67 -5.19
CA VAL A 110 3.84 0.84 -4.18
C VAL A 110 4.92 1.68 -3.50
N VAL A 111 4.69 2.05 -2.25
CA VAL A 111 5.58 2.92 -1.46
C VAL A 111 6.40 2.07 -0.50
N ARG A 112 7.73 2.23 -0.55
CA ARG A 112 8.66 1.58 0.38
C ARG A 112 8.89 2.49 1.57
N THR A 113 8.44 2.07 2.75
CA THR A 113 8.55 2.90 3.95
C THR A 113 8.95 2.07 5.15
N SER A 114 9.35 2.75 6.22
CA SER A 114 9.43 2.20 7.57
C SER A 114 8.53 3.03 8.47
N ILE A 115 8.12 2.48 9.61
CA ILE A 115 7.36 3.22 10.60
C ILE A 115 8.04 3.10 11.94
N GLY A 116 8.49 4.22 12.48
CA GLY A 116 9.24 4.27 13.74
C GLY A 116 10.52 3.44 13.67
N GLY A 117 11.17 3.38 12.48
CA GLY A 117 12.35 2.56 12.24
C GLY A 117 12.10 1.05 12.30
N THR A 118 10.83 0.62 12.23
CA THR A 118 10.46 -0.80 12.20
C THR A 118 9.95 -1.23 10.83
N ARG A 119 10.01 -2.54 10.58
CA ARG A 119 9.57 -3.19 9.33
C ARG A 119 8.09 -3.62 9.35
N ILE A 120 7.43 -3.55 10.49
CA ILE A 120 6.11 -4.15 10.74
C ILE A 120 4.95 -3.19 10.39
N ILE A 121 4.94 -2.72 9.14
CA ILE A 121 4.02 -1.65 8.69
C ILE A 121 2.56 -2.08 8.70
N GLY A 122 2.28 -3.30 8.26
CA GLY A 122 0.90 -3.79 8.16
C GLY A 122 0.21 -3.91 9.52
N ARG A 123 0.99 -4.10 10.60
CA ARG A 123 0.48 -4.13 11.98
C ARG A 123 0.43 -2.77 12.64
N LEU A 124 1.37 -1.88 12.31
CA LEU A 124 1.41 -0.54 12.90
C LEU A 124 0.42 0.42 12.27
N CYS A 125 0.06 0.21 11.00
CA CYS A 125 -0.80 1.09 10.25
C CYS A 125 -2.14 0.48 9.86
N ILE A 126 -3.12 1.37 9.81
CA ILE A 126 -4.41 1.10 9.22
C ILE A 126 -4.71 2.19 8.20
N GLY A 127 -5.40 1.83 7.13
CA GLY A 127 -5.67 2.77 6.08
C GLY A 127 -6.67 2.24 5.08
N ASN A 128 -7.29 3.19 4.42
CA ASN A 128 -8.31 3.02 3.41
C ASN A 128 -7.96 3.96 2.25
N LYS A 129 -8.68 3.92 1.12
CA LYS A 129 -8.47 4.83 -0.01
C LYS A 129 -8.50 6.33 0.35
N LYS A 130 -9.17 6.69 1.44
CA LYS A 130 -9.36 8.09 1.87
C LYS A 130 -8.31 8.56 2.88
N GLY A 131 -7.72 7.66 3.64
CA GLY A 131 -6.88 8.06 4.77
C GLY A 131 -5.96 6.96 5.27
N LEU A 132 -4.84 7.39 5.85
CA LEU A 132 -3.81 6.55 6.46
C LEU A 132 -3.57 7.00 7.90
N LEU A 133 -3.70 6.07 8.83
CA LEU A 133 -3.45 6.29 10.24
C LEU A 133 -2.09 5.71 10.62
N LEU A 134 -1.29 6.56 11.25
CA LEU A 134 0.07 6.26 11.67
C LEU A 134 0.15 6.32 13.20
N PRO A 135 0.98 5.49 13.84
CA PRO A 135 1.24 5.62 15.27
C PRO A 135 2.05 6.90 15.59
N HIS A 136 2.03 7.32 16.85
CA HIS A 136 2.85 8.44 17.33
C HIS A 136 4.38 8.20 17.22
N THR A 137 4.80 6.94 17.04
CA THR A 137 6.21 6.55 16.90
C THR A 137 6.80 6.88 15.53
N THR A 138 5.97 7.25 14.54
CA THR A 138 6.44 7.58 13.19
C THR A 138 7.29 8.84 13.20
N THR A 139 8.45 8.79 12.55
CA THR A 139 9.35 9.93 12.42
C THR A 139 8.84 10.96 11.41
N ASP A 140 9.29 12.21 11.51
CA ASP A 140 8.89 13.27 10.56
C ASP A 140 9.39 13.01 9.14
N GLN A 141 10.56 12.37 9.01
CA GLN A 141 11.11 11.96 7.72
C GLN A 141 10.23 10.91 7.03
N GLU A 142 9.77 9.89 7.77
CA GLU A 142 8.85 8.87 7.24
C GLU A 142 7.51 9.50 6.82
N LEU A 143 7.01 10.45 7.60
CA LEU A 143 5.75 11.13 7.29
C LEU A 143 5.86 12.01 6.04
N GLU A 144 6.94 12.77 5.90
CA GLU A 144 7.22 13.56 4.70
C GLU A 144 7.37 12.65 3.46
N HIS A 145 8.06 11.51 3.61
CA HIS A 145 8.19 10.52 2.54
C HIS A 145 6.84 9.96 2.09
N LEU A 146 5.95 9.63 3.04
CA LEU A 146 4.60 9.18 2.75
C LEU A 146 3.77 10.26 2.05
N ARG A 147 3.84 11.51 2.51
CA ARG A 147 3.14 12.64 1.85
C ARG A 147 3.58 12.87 0.41
N ASN A 148 4.87 12.70 0.12
CA ASN A 148 5.39 12.89 -1.23
C ASN A 148 5.06 11.72 -2.18
N SER A 149 4.79 10.53 -1.62
CA SER A 149 4.61 9.30 -2.39
C SER A 149 3.15 8.88 -2.55
N LEU A 150 2.28 9.31 -1.63
CA LEU A 150 0.85 9.04 -1.67
C LEU A 150 0.11 10.12 -2.47
N PRO A 151 -1.03 9.78 -3.10
CA PRO A 151 -1.86 10.77 -3.75
C PRO A 151 -2.47 11.73 -2.74
N ASP A 152 -2.61 13.01 -3.12
CA ASP A 152 -3.15 14.10 -2.27
C ASP A 152 -4.56 13.84 -1.72
N THR A 153 -5.27 12.86 -2.27
CA THR A 153 -6.59 12.44 -1.79
C THR A 153 -6.53 11.72 -0.44
N VAL A 154 -5.37 11.19 -0.04
CA VAL A 154 -5.21 10.40 1.17
C VAL A 154 -4.79 11.31 2.33
N VAL A 155 -5.65 11.42 3.34
CA VAL A 155 -5.35 12.17 4.56
C VAL A 155 -4.47 11.32 5.48
N ILE A 156 -3.29 11.81 5.80
CA ILE A 156 -2.35 11.14 6.70
C ILE A 156 -2.40 11.80 8.08
N GLN A 157 -2.77 11.02 9.09
CA GLN A 157 -2.87 11.51 10.47
C GLN A 157 -2.11 10.58 11.43
N ARG A 158 -1.40 11.19 12.39
CA ARG A 158 -0.79 10.47 13.51
C ARG A 158 -1.78 10.36 14.67
N ILE A 159 -1.90 9.16 15.23
CA ILE A 159 -2.73 8.87 16.40
C ILE A 159 -1.83 8.47 17.56
N ASN A 160 -2.15 8.99 18.75
CA ASN A 160 -1.51 8.61 19.99
C ASN A 160 -2.41 7.64 20.77
N GLU A 161 -2.26 6.35 20.48
CA GLU A 161 -2.96 5.28 21.20
C GLU A 161 -2.00 4.51 22.11
N LYS A 162 -2.47 4.10 23.29
CA LYS A 162 -1.65 3.46 24.34
C LYS A 162 -1.85 1.95 24.44
N LEU A 163 -2.95 1.42 23.91
CA LEU A 163 -3.31 0.01 24.08
C LEU A 163 -2.39 -0.95 23.31
N SER A 164 -2.39 -0.84 21.98
CA SER A 164 -1.59 -1.69 21.10
C SER A 164 -1.40 -1.03 19.74
N ALA A 165 -0.75 -1.74 18.81
CA ALA A 165 -0.58 -1.29 17.44
C ALA A 165 -1.94 -1.11 16.73
N LEU A 166 -2.09 -0.02 15.96
CA LEU A 166 -3.35 0.37 15.32
C LEU A 166 -3.90 -0.73 14.40
N GLY A 167 -3.03 -1.40 13.64
CA GLY A 167 -3.40 -2.48 12.72
C GLY A 167 -3.76 -3.81 13.40
N ASN A 168 -3.45 -3.97 14.69
CA ASN A 168 -3.94 -5.13 15.47
C ASN A 168 -5.30 -4.86 16.10
N CYS A 169 -5.52 -3.62 16.53
CA CYS A 169 -6.75 -3.22 17.22
C CYS A 169 -7.91 -2.96 16.26
N MET A 170 -7.63 -2.78 14.97
CA MET A 170 -8.62 -2.29 14.01
C MET A 170 -8.51 -2.98 12.66
N ALA A 171 -9.64 -3.15 12.00
CA ALA A 171 -9.73 -3.58 10.61
C ALA A 171 -10.74 -2.68 9.88
N CYS A 172 -10.45 -2.31 8.63
CA CYS A 172 -11.25 -1.33 7.90
C CYS A 172 -11.45 -1.73 6.45
N ASN A 173 -12.61 -1.33 5.90
CA ASN A 173 -12.87 -1.26 4.46
C ASN A 173 -13.18 0.20 4.06
N ASP A 174 -13.78 0.41 2.89
CA ASP A 174 -14.07 1.76 2.39
C ASP A 174 -15.24 2.48 3.10
N HIS A 175 -16.04 1.73 3.86
CA HIS A 175 -17.35 2.12 4.38
C HIS A 175 -17.47 2.00 5.90
N VAL A 176 -16.83 0.99 6.48
CA VAL A 176 -16.95 0.52 7.85
C VAL A 176 -15.58 0.15 8.42
N ALA A 177 -15.37 0.44 9.69
CA ALA A 177 -14.23 0.00 10.47
C ALA A 177 -14.69 -0.76 11.72
N LEU A 178 -14.01 -1.86 12.03
CA LEU A 178 -14.12 -2.57 13.29
C LEU A 178 -12.97 -2.17 14.18
N THR A 179 -13.26 -1.88 15.45
CA THR A 179 -12.26 -1.49 16.45
C THR A 179 -12.39 -2.27 17.74
N HIS A 180 -11.32 -2.25 18.52
CA HIS A 180 -11.28 -2.73 19.89
C HIS A 180 -12.36 -2.05 20.76
N THR A 181 -12.95 -2.80 21.71
CA THR A 181 -14.02 -2.31 22.60
C THR A 181 -13.57 -1.19 23.53
N ASP A 182 -12.32 -1.25 23.98
CA ASP A 182 -11.76 -0.33 24.98
C ASP A 182 -11.08 0.90 24.36
N LEU A 183 -11.31 1.16 23.06
CA LEU A 183 -10.75 2.33 22.39
C LEU A 183 -11.35 3.63 22.97
N ASP A 184 -10.51 4.66 23.14
CA ASP A 184 -10.95 5.97 23.60
C ASP A 184 -11.87 6.63 22.57
N LYS A 185 -12.90 7.35 23.03
CA LYS A 185 -13.86 8.02 22.15
C LYS A 185 -13.21 9.09 21.26
N GLU A 186 -12.23 9.80 21.79
CA GLU A 186 -11.45 10.79 21.02
C GLU A 186 -10.72 10.14 19.85
N THR A 187 -10.13 8.96 20.08
CA THR A 187 -9.47 8.19 19.03
C THR A 187 -10.47 7.68 17.99
N GLU A 188 -11.65 7.21 18.44
CA GLU A 188 -12.73 6.75 17.57
C GLU A 188 -13.22 7.85 16.61
N GLU A 189 -13.45 9.05 17.13
CA GLU A 189 -13.87 10.22 16.33
C GLU A 189 -12.79 10.59 15.30
N MET A 190 -11.51 10.60 15.69
CA MET A 190 -10.41 10.83 14.75
C MET A 190 -10.34 9.78 13.64
N ILE A 191 -10.59 8.50 13.95
CA ILE A 191 -10.60 7.43 12.95
C ILE A 191 -11.75 7.63 11.97
N ALA A 192 -12.95 7.91 12.49
CA ALA A 192 -14.14 8.14 11.68
C ALA A 192 -13.95 9.32 10.72
N ASP A 193 -13.35 10.42 11.19
CA ASP A 193 -13.08 11.62 10.39
C ASP A 193 -12.02 11.38 9.30
N VAL A 194 -10.89 10.75 9.65
CA VAL A 194 -9.77 10.55 8.71
C VAL A 194 -10.09 9.49 7.65
N LEU A 195 -10.68 8.37 8.06
CA LEU A 195 -11.03 7.29 7.13
C LEU A 195 -12.37 7.55 6.43
N GLY A 196 -13.22 8.41 6.98
CA GLY A 196 -14.56 8.68 6.48
C GLY A 196 -15.43 7.43 6.45
N VAL A 197 -15.43 6.67 7.55
CA VAL A 197 -16.13 5.38 7.70
C VAL A 197 -16.85 5.32 9.05
N GLU A 198 -17.89 4.50 9.12
CA GLU A 198 -18.57 4.22 10.38
C GLU A 198 -17.72 3.25 11.21
N VAL A 199 -17.53 3.58 12.50
CA VAL A 199 -16.72 2.79 13.42
C VAL A 199 -17.64 1.97 14.32
N PHE A 200 -17.39 0.67 14.41
CA PHE A 200 -18.09 -0.25 15.30
C PHE A 200 -17.11 -0.97 16.22
N ARG A 201 -17.46 -0.98 17.50
CA ARG A 201 -16.74 -1.73 18.54
C ARG A 201 -17.27 -3.15 18.57
N GLN A 202 -16.43 -4.12 18.23
CA GLN A 202 -16.85 -5.52 18.20
C GLN A 202 -15.70 -6.47 18.53
N THR A 203 -16.03 -7.68 18.95
CA THR A 203 -15.08 -8.77 19.21
C THR A 203 -15.29 -9.93 18.25
N ILE A 204 -14.23 -10.66 17.92
CA ILE A 204 -14.30 -11.80 17.00
C ILE A 204 -13.85 -13.06 17.73
N ALA A 205 -14.74 -14.05 17.85
CA ALA A 205 -14.48 -15.31 18.57
C ALA A 205 -13.95 -15.10 20.01
N GLY A 206 -14.45 -14.09 20.72
CA GLY A 206 -14.00 -13.72 22.07
C GLY A 206 -12.66 -12.97 22.13
N ASN A 207 -12.03 -12.72 20.98
CA ASN A 207 -10.81 -11.92 20.89
C ASN A 207 -11.12 -10.45 20.63
N VAL A 208 -10.42 -9.58 21.35
CA VAL A 208 -10.53 -8.12 21.24
C VAL A 208 -9.70 -7.53 20.08
N LEU A 209 -8.71 -8.28 19.58
CA LEU A 209 -7.81 -7.84 18.51
C LEU A 209 -8.38 -8.12 17.11
N VAL A 210 -9.43 -7.40 16.74
CA VAL A 210 -10.13 -7.59 15.46
C VAL A 210 -9.21 -7.51 14.24
N GLY A 211 -8.21 -6.61 14.27
CA GLY A 211 -7.26 -6.40 13.18
C GLY A 211 -6.31 -7.57 12.92
N SER A 212 -6.10 -8.45 13.90
CA SER A 212 -5.28 -9.65 13.73
C SER A 212 -6.07 -10.84 13.18
N TYR A 213 -7.31 -10.97 13.63
CA TYR A 213 -8.15 -12.15 13.43
C TYR A 213 -9.18 -11.99 12.31
N CYS A 214 -9.20 -10.83 11.66
CA CYS A 214 -10.08 -10.56 10.53
C CYS A 214 -9.34 -9.78 9.45
N ALA A 215 -9.59 -10.16 8.21
CA ALA A 215 -9.23 -9.38 7.04
C ALA A 215 -10.45 -9.30 6.12
N PHE A 216 -10.89 -8.10 5.79
CA PHE A 216 -12.05 -7.89 4.93
C PHE A 216 -11.78 -6.76 3.93
N SER A 217 -12.47 -6.83 2.79
CA SER A 217 -12.52 -5.82 1.75
C SER A 217 -13.96 -5.38 1.52
N ASN A 218 -14.23 -4.61 0.47
CA ASN A 218 -15.60 -4.18 0.16
C ASN A 218 -16.46 -5.32 -0.42
N ARG A 219 -15.84 -6.44 -0.81
CA ARG A 219 -16.52 -7.57 -1.47
C ARG A 219 -16.82 -8.74 -0.54
N GLY A 220 -16.02 -8.91 0.50
CA GLY A 220 -16.12 -10.04 1.42
C GLY A 220 -15.04 -9.97 2.49
N GLY A 221 -15.08 -10.92 3.42
CA GLY A 221 -14.08 -11.00 4.48
C GLY A 221 -13.87 -12.39 5.02
N LEU A 222 -12.68 -12.60 5.58
CA LEU A 222 -12.27 -13.82 6.25
C LEU A 222 -12.12 -13.52 7.74
N VAL A 223 -12.72 -14.36 8.57
CA VAL A 223 -12.64 -14.29 10.03
C VAL A 223 -12.09 -15.57 10.63
N HIS A 224 -11.71 -15.49 11.90
CA HIS A 224 -11.16 -16.58 12.68
C HIS A 224 -12.02 -17.87 12.56
N PRO A 225 -11.39 -19.06 12.44
CA PRO A 225 -12.11 -20.33 12.21
C PRO A 225 -13.04 -20.72 13.37
N HIS A 226 -12.77 -20.29 14.60
CA HIS A 226 -13.62 -20.59 15.77
C HIS A 226 -14.74 -19.57 15.99
N THR A 227 -15.02 -18.70 15.02
CA THR A 227 -16.14 -17.75 15.11
C THR A 227 -17.46 -18.53 15.02
N SER A 228 -18.41 -18.24 15.91
CA SER A 228 -19.72 -18.90 15.88
C SER A 228 -20.51 -18.46 14.63
N VAL A 229 -21.47 -19.28 14.20
CA VAL A 229 -22.33 -18.94 13.04
C VAL A 229 -23.20 -17.72 13.36
N GLU A 230 -23.61 -17.56 14.62
CA GLU A 230 -24.37 -16.39 15.09
C GLU A 230 -23.53 -15.11 14.96
N ASP A 231 -22.29 -15.11 15.47
CA ASP A 231 -21.38 -13.96 15.34
C ASP A 231 -21.06 -13.64 13.88
N LEU A 232 -20.94 -14.65 13.02
CA LEU A 232 -20.71 -14.49 11.59
C LEU A 232 -21.87 -13.75 10.91
N ASP A 233 -23.11 -14.14 11.22
CA ASP A 233 -24.31 -13.52 10.63
C ASP A 233 -24.50 -12.09 11.14
N GLU A 234 -24.21 -11.82 12.42
CA GLU A 234 -24.19 -10.48 12.99
C GLU A 234 -23.15 -9.57 12.30
N LEU A 235 -21.91 -10.05 12.18
CA LEU A 235 -20.83 -9.32 11.53
C LEU A 235 -21.10 -9.09 10.04
N SER A 236 -21.68 -10.08 9.35
CA SER A 236 -22.07 -9.98 7.94
C SER A 236 -23.16 -8.91 7.73
N THR A 237 -24.13 -8.85 8.64
CA THR A 237 -25.19 -7.84 8.61
C THR A 237 -24.64 -6.44 8.89
N LEU A 238 -23.70 -6.32 9.84
CA LEU A 238 -23.06 -5.06 10.21
C LEU A 238 -22.17 -4.53 9.08
N LEU A 239 -21.28 -5.38 8.54
CA LEU A 239 -20.35 -4.99 7.49
C LEU A 239 -20.98 -4.92 6.10
N GLN A 240 -22.20 -5.46 5.94
CA GLN A 240 -22.90 -5.61 4.66
C GLN A 240 -22.11 -6.39 3.59
N VAL A 241 -21.16 -7.23 4.01
CA VAL A 241 -20.32 -8.05 3.14
C VAL A 241 -20.35 -9.52 3.61
N PRO A 242 -20.28 -10.49 2.67
CA PRO A 242 -20.24 -11.89 3.04
C PRO A 242 -18.96 -12.22 3.80
N LEU A 243 -19.11 -12.82 4.99
CA LEU A 243 -18.00 -13.29 5.80
C LEU A 243 -17.95 -14.81 5.81
N VAL A 244 -16.74 -15.36 5.82
CA VAL A 244 -16.50 -16.79 5.98
C VAL A 244 -15.42 -17.01 7.02
N ALA A 245 -15.60 -18.04 7.84
CA ALA A 245 -14.58 -18.51 8.76
C ALA A 245 -13.57 -19.40 8.03
N GLY A 246 -12.28 -19.14 8.20
CA GLY A 246 -11.23 -19.94 7.57
C GLY A 246 -9.84 -19.66 8.11
N THR A 247 -8.86 -20.38 7.57
CA THR A 247 -7.46 -20.29 7.98
C THR A 247 -6.56 -19.88 6.82
N VAL A 248 -5.36 -19.44 7.16
CA VAL A 248 -4.29 -19.11 6.20
C VAL A 248 -3.02 -19.86 6.58
N ASN A 249 -2.06 -20.03 5.66
CA ASN A 249 -0.75 -20.63 5.97
C ASN A 249 -0.81 -22.03 6.66
N ARG A 250 -1.63 -22.96 6.14
CA ARG A 250 -1.79 -24.34 6.68
C ARG A 250 -2.39 -24.37 8.09
N GLY A 251 -3.48 -23.64 8.31
CA GLY A 251 -4.19 -23.69 9.59
C GLY A 251 -3.79 -22.60 10.60
N SER A 252 -3.10 -21.54 10.17
CA SER A 252 -2.89 -20.38 11.03
C SER A 252 -4.19 -19.61 11.23
N GLU A 253 -4.44 -19.29 12.49
CA GLU A 253 -5.60 -18.52 12.98
C GLU A 253 -5.44 -17.01 12.75
N VAL A 254 -4.20 -16.55 12.52
CA VAL A 254 -3.86 -15.14 12.36
C VAL A 254 -4.01 -14.72 10.89
N ILE A 255 -5.24 -14.41 10.51
CA ILE A 255 -5.63 -14.13 9.12
C ILE A 255 -4.91 -12.90 8.57
N ALA A 256 -4.95 -11.77 9.27
CA ALA A 256 -4.35 -10.53 8.78
C ALA A 256 -2.81 -10.58 8.74
N GLY A 257 -2.20 -11.56 9.41
CA GLY A 257 -0.77 -11.82 9.26
C GLY A 257 -0.44 -12.51 7.95
N GLY A 258 -1.22 -13.53 7.58
CA GLY A 258 -0.97 -14.34 6.39
C GLY A 258 -1.61 -13.81 5.10
N LEU A 259 -2.54 -12.86 5.18
CA LEU A 259 -3.33 -12.39 4.06
C LEU A 259 -3.43 -10.86 4.06
N THR A 260 -3.17 -10.27 2.89
CA THR A 260 -3.44 -8.87 2.60
C THR A 260 -4.31 -8.79 1.35
N VAL A 261 -5.42 -8.08 1.41
CA VAL A 261 -6.45 -8.09 0.37
C VAL A 261 -6.86 -6.69 -0.07
N ASN A 262 -7.17 -6.58 -1.36
CA ASN A 262 -7.86 -5.48 -1.98
C ASN A 262 -9.03 -6.00 -2.81
N ASP A 263 -9.84 -5.12 -3.40
CA ASP A 263 -11.04 -5.53 -4.15
C ASP A 263 -10.74 -6.36 -5.42
N TRP A 264 -9.51 -6.27 -5.96
CA TRP A 264 -9.12 -6.97 -7.18
C TRP A 264 -7.86 -7.83 -7.06
N THR A 265 -7.14 -7.79 -5.94
CA THR A 265 -5.90 -8.57 -5.73
C THR A 265 -5.83 -9.00 -4.28
N ALA A 266 -5.31 -10.20 -4.03
CA ALA A 266 -4.96 -10.65 -2.69
C ALA A 266 -3.58 -11.31 -2.71
N PHE A 267 -2.81 -11.05 -1.66
CA PHE A 267 -1.50 -11.62 -1.43
C PHE A 267 -1.56 -12.48 -0.18
N CYS A 268 -1.11 -13.72 -0.30
CA CYS A 268 -1.19 -14.74 0.75
C CYS A 268 0.17 -15.39 0.96
N GLY A 269 0.43 -15.93 2.15
CA GLY A 269 1.71 -16.59 2.44
C GLY A 269 1.94 -17.82 1.55
N SER A 270 3.20 -18.12 1.24
CA SER A 270 3.58 -19.25 0.38
C SER A 270 3.13 -20.62 0.90
N ASP A 271 2.90 -20.73 2.21
CA ASP A 271 2.47 -21.99 2.82
C ASP A 271 0.96 -22.24 2.69
N THR A 272 0.18 -21.23 2.28
CA THR A 272 -1.28 -21.34 2.13
C THR A 272 -1.64 -22.47 1.18
N THR A 273 -2.51 -23.37 1.64
CA THR A 273 -2.91 -24.57 0.90
C THR A 273 -3.87 -24.23 -0.25
N ALA A 274 -3.92 -25.07 -1.29
CA ALA A 274 -4.82 -24.86 -2.43
C ALA A 274 -6.31 -24.80 -2.02
N THR A 275 -6.68 -25.49 -0.95
CA THR A 275 -8.02 -25.44 -0.36
C THR A 275 -8.30 -24.09 0.30
N GLU A 276 -7.36 -23.55 1.08
CA GLU A 276 -7.47 -22.21 1.68
C GLU A 276 -7.51 -21.13 0.58
N LEU A 277 -6.66 -21.24 -0.45
CA LEU A 277 -6.66 -20.32 -1.59
C LEU A 277 -8.02 -20.30 -2.31
N SER A 278 -8.63 -21.47 -2.51
CA SER A 278 -9.94 -21.57 -3.16
C SER A 278 -11.03 -20.88 -2.35
N VAL A 279 -10.98 -20.97 -1.02
CA VAL A 279 -11.92 -20.26 -0.12
C VAL A 279 -11.73 -18.74 -0.24
N ILE A 280 -10.48 -18.26 -0.15
CA ILE A 280 -10.15 -16.83 -0.26
C ILE A 280 -10.61 -16.27 -1.61
N GLU A 281 -10.31 -16.97 -2.72
CA GLU A 281 -10.73 -16.57 -4.08
C GLU A 281 -12.25 -16.39 -4.20
N ASN A 282 -13.02 -17.29 -3.58
CA ASN A 282 -14.48 -17.27 -3.62
C ASN A 282 -15.06 -16.17 -2.74
N VAL A 283 -14.54 -15.99 -1.52
CA VAL A 283 -15.02 -14.99 -0.56
C VAL A 283 -14.83 -13.57 -1.07
N PHE A 284 -13.64 -13.28 -1.60
CA PHE A 284 -13.30 -11.94 -2.09
C PHE A 284 -13.76 -11.69 -3.54
N LYS A 285 -14.44 -12.67 -4.17
CA LYS A 285 -14.96 -12.60 -5.55
C LYS A 285 -13.91 -12.12 -6.56
N LEU A 286 -12.70 -12.64 -6.40
CA LEU A 286 -11.53 -12.24 -7.21
C LEU A 286 -11.66 -12.73 -8.67
N ARG A 287 -12.38 -13.83 -8.89
CA ARG A 287 -12.67 -14.39 -10.22
C ARG A 287 -13.67 -13.58 -11.05
N GLU A 288 -14.63 -12.90 -10.41
CA GLU A 288 -15.69 -12.18 -11.14
C GLU A 288 -15.18 -10.93 -11.88
N ALA A 289 -14.07 -10.33 -11.41
CA ALA A 289 -13.40 -9.26 -12.13
C ALA A 289 -12.87 -9.73 -13.50
N GLN A 290 -12.44 -10.99 -13.60
CA GLN A 290 -11.96 -11.58 -14.85
C GLN A 290 -13.11 -11.90 -15.80
N SER A 291 -14.20 -12.49 -15.32
CA SER A 291 -15.34 -12.84 -16.18
C SER A 291 -16.04 -11.61 -16.75
N ASN A 292 -16.17 -10.53 -15.98
CA ASN A 292 -16.75 -9.28 -16.47
C ASN A 292 -15.85 -8.57 -17.49
N ALA A 293 -14.53 -8.55 -17.27
CA ALA A 293 -13.59 -7.99 -18.23
C ALA A 293 -13.57 -8.77 -19.56
N ILE A 294 -13.61 -10.10 -19.50
CA ILE A 294 -13.70 -10.97 -20.69
C ILE A 294 -15.04 -10.76 -21.40
N ALA A 295 -16.15 -10.67 -20.67
CA ALA A 295 -17.46 -10.43 -21.26
C ALA A 295 -17.54 -9.07 -21.98
N ASP A 296 -16.97 -8.02 -21.39
CA ASP A 296 -16.92 -6.69 -22.02
C ASP A 296 -15.98 -6.64 -23.22
N GLU A 297 -14.87 -7.37 -23.18
CA GLU A 297 -13.95 -7.51 -24.32
C GLU A 297 -14.59 -8.27 -25.49
N THR A 298 -15.36 -9.33 -25.18
CA THR A 298 -16.12 -10.08 -26.18
C THR A 298 -17.23 -9.21 -26.79
N ARG A 299 -17.92 -8.38 -25.99
CA ARG A 299 -18.92 -7.45 -26.53
C ARG A 299 -18.30 -6.36 -27.41
N LYS A 300 -17.14 -5.80 -27.03
CA LYS A 300 -16.45 -4.77 -27.82
C LYS A 300 -15.96 -5.30 -29.17
N SER A 301 -15.48 -6.54 -29.24
CA SER A 301 -15.07 -7.15 -30.51
C SER A 301 -16.25 -7.41 -31.45
N PHE A 302 -17.41 -7.79 -30.94
CA PHE A 302 -18.62 -7.90 -31.75
C PHE A 302 -19.12 -6.55 -32.29
N VAL A 303 -19.04 -5.47 -31.51
CA VAL A 303 -19.46 -4.13 -31.96
C VAL A 303 -18.51 -3.58 -33.03
N ALA A 304 -17.20 -3.82 -32.91
CA ALA A 304 -16.21 -3.37 -33.90
C ALA A 304 -16.29 -4.10 -35.25
N THR A 305 -17.03 -5.22 -35.34
CA THR A 305 -17.22 -5.99 -36.59
C THR A 305 -18.39 -5.48 -37.44
N TYR A 306 -19.28 -4.66 -36.86
CA TYR A 306 -20.50 -4.16 -37.50
C TYR A 306 -20.49 -2.65 -37.80
N VAL A 307 -19.33 -2.00 -37.70
CA VAL A 307 -19.08 -0.60 -38.12
C VAL A 307 -17.97 -0.60 -39.15
#